data_AF-A0A972TDX1-F1
#
_entry.id   AF-A0A972TDX1-F1
#
_cell.length_a   1.000
_cell.length_b   1.000
_cell.length_c   1.000
_cell.angle_alpha   90.00
_cell.angle_beta   90.00
_cell.angle_gamma   90.00
#
_symmetry.space_group_name_H-M   'P 1'
#
loop_
_entity.id
_entity.type
_entity.pdbx_description
1 polymer ?
#
loop_
_entity_poly.entity_id
_entity_poly.type
_entity_poly.pdbx_seq_one_letter_code
_entity_poly.pdbx_strand_id
1 'polypeptide(L)'
;MQKNLSQDIQFPDIANFKTNDRYFEEISPNIWLMDDHKWAYYIWEKIFSQNAHKAPFALFHLDYHWDGVNDFRESTHIKELVNIKEIGKIHNLVLEDYIRKDSFIASAIIRGLVDEVHFYCKQKDTEPGLDESLLAEYKASQFLHHDIDSLISYSTQKPIIFDIDLDLFNKSGMGKLRDILY
;
A
#
# COMPACT_ATOMS: atom_id res chain seq x y z
N MET A 1 -21.89 16.41 -26.11
CA MET A 1 -20.59 17.05 -25.80
C MET A 1 -19.61 15.92 -25.50
N GLN A 2 -18.90 15.43 -26.52
CA GLN A 2 -17.89 14.37 -26.37
C GLN A 2 -16.60 15.01 -25.85
N LYS A 3 -16.16 14.64 -24.65
CA LYS A 3 -14.81 14.99 -24.18
C LYS A 3 -13.83 14.02 -24.86
N ASN A 4 -12.97 14.57 -25.72
CA ASN A 4 -11.78 13.88 -26.21
C ASN A 4 -10.91 13.48 -25.02
N LEU A 5 -10.89 12.19 -24.70
CA LEU A 5 -9.87 11.57 -23.86
C LEU A 5 -8.89 10.87 -24.79
N SER A 6 -8.02 11.66 -25.43
CA SER A 6 -6.78 11.18 -26.02
C SER A 6 -5.65 12.04 -25.45
N GLN A 7 -5.46 11.94 -24.13
CA GLN A 7 -4.12 12.14 -23.61
C GLN A 7 -3.40 10.83 -23.92
N ASP A 8 -2.41 10.89 -24.81
CA ASP A 8 -1.51 9.77 -25.04
C ASP A 8 -0.94 9.36 -23.68
N ILE A 9 -1.32 8.18 -23.20
CA ILE A 9 -0.72 7.59 -22.01
C ILE A 9 0.72 7.28 -22.41
N GLN A 10 1.63 8.19 -22.07
CA GLN A 10 3.05 7.95 -22.26
C GLN A 10 3.46 6.96 -21.16
N PHE A 11 3.49 5.68 -21.52
CA PHE A 11 4.06 4.67 -20.63
C PHE A 11 5.52 5.06 -20.33
N PRO A 12 5.94 5.04 -19.07
CA PRO A 12 7.32 5.36 -18.73
C PRO A 12 8.24 4.34 -19.40
N ASP A 13 9.42 4.80 -19.83
CA ASP A 13 10.38 3.98 -20.55
C ASP A 13 10.94 2.89 -19.61
N ILE A 14 10.32 1.71 -19.66
CA ILE A 14 10.63 0.55 -18.83
C ILE A 14 12.13 0.18 -18.96
N ALA A 15 12.74 0.40 -20.13
CA ALA A 15 14.15 0.07 -20.36
C ALA A 15 15.14 0.99 -19.61
N ASN A 16 14.66 2.14 -19.11
CA ASN A 16 15.46 3.13 -18.41
C ASN A 16 15.17 3.21 -16.91
N PHE A 17 14.34 2.30 -16.35
CA PHE A 17 14.18 2.18 -14.91
C PHE A 17 15.49 1.74 -14.26
N LYS A 18 16.19 2.72 -13.69
CA LYS A 18 17.25 2.47 -12.72
C LYS A 18 16.58 2.37 -11.36
N THR A 19 16.87 1.29 -10.63
CA THR A 19 16.43 1.14 -9.24
C THR A 19 16.82 2.38 -8.44
N ASN A 20 15.81 3.05 -7.95
CA ASN A 20 15.93 4.20 -7.08
C ASN A 20 14.85 4.04 -6.02
N ASP A 21 15.21 3.58 -4.82
CA ASP A 21 14.29 3.36 -3.69
C ASP A 21 13.58 4.65 -3.20
N ARG A 22 13.79 5.78 -3.89
CA ARG A 22 13.10 7.07 -3.71
C ARG A 22 12.19 7.45 -4.88
N TYR A 23 12.08 6.61 -5.89
CA TYR A 23 11.25 6.86 -7.05
C TYR A 23 9.79 6.55 -6.74
N PHE A 24 8.94 7.54 -6.97
CA PHE A 24 7.49 7.38 -7.09
C PHE A 24 6.92 8.50 -7.97
N GLU A 25 5.92 8.19 -8.79
CA GLU A 25 5.31 9.12 -9.75
C GLU A 25 3.82 8.80 -9.93
N GLU A 26 3.00 9.84 -10.10
CA GLU A 26 1.61 9.70 -10.54
C GLU A 26 1.55 9.68 -12.07
N ILE A 27 1.37 8.50 -12.66
CA ILE A 27 1.36 8.31 -14.11
C ILE A 27 0.00 8.61 -14.75
N SER A 28 -1.06 8.62 -13.94
CA SER A 28 -2.43 8.97 -14.31
C SER A 28 -3.20 9.30 -13.01
N PRO A 29 -4.31 10.07 -13.04
CA PRO A 29 -5.01 10.43 -11.81
C PRO A 29 -5.33 9.22 -10.90
N ASN A 30 -4.79 9.24 -9.68
CA ASN A 30 -4.87 8.16 -8.67
C ASN A 30 -4.17 6.83 -9.05
N ILE A 31 -3.31 6.83 -10.06
CA ILE A 31 -2.47 5.69 -10.43
C ILE A 31 -1.02 6.09 -10.22
N TRP A 32 -0.37 5.39 -9.31
CA TRP A 32 0.99 5.67 -8.88
C TRP A 32 1.91 4.49 -9.20
N LEU A 33 3.12 4.80 -9.61
CA LEU A 33 4.22 3.86 -9.78
C LEU A 33 5.31 4.21 -8.78
N MET A 34 5.91 3.22 -8.14
CA MET A 34 6.99 3.41 -7.17
C MET A 34 7.95 2.22 -7.18
N ASP A 35 9.19 2.45 -6.78
CA ASP A 35 10.22 1.40 -6.71
C ASP A 35 10.26 0.68 -5.36
N ASP A 36 9.77 1.31 -4.29
CA ASP A 36 9.75 0.76 -2.93
C ASP A 36 8.38 0.97 -2.28
N HIS A 37 7.80 -0.11 -1.73
CA HIS A 37 6.47 -0.14 -1.12
C HIS A 37 6.26 0.84 0.04
N LYS A 38 7.32 1.31 0.71
CA LYS A 38 7.18 2.32 1.76
C LYS A 38 6.49 3.61 1.26
N TRP A 39 6.65 3.94 -0.02
CA TRP A 39 6.04 5.13 -0.62
C TRP A 39 4.51 5.05 -0.73
N ALA A 40 3.93 3.85 -0.70
CA ALA A 40 2.49 3.65 -0.77
C ALA A 40 1.78 4.41 0.34
N TYR A 41 2.30 4.35 1.57
CA TYR A 41 1.72 5.07 2.71
C TYR A 41 1.72 6.60 2.53
N TYR A 42 2.83 7.18 2.06
CA TYR A 42 2.89 8.62 1.76
C TYR A 42 1.84 9.03 0.71
N ILE A 43 1.71 8.21 -0.35
CA ILE A 43 0.74 8.45 -1.42
C ILE A 43 -0.69 8.37 -0.89
N TRP A 44 -1.01 7.37 -0.07
CA TRP A 44 -2.34 7.22 0.50
C TRP A 44 -2.69 8.37 1.44
N GLU A 45 -1.76 8.82 2.30
CA GLU A 45 -1.94 10.01 3.15
C GLU A 45 -2.16 11.28 2.31
N LYS A 46 -1.44 11.42 1.19
CA LYS A 46 -1.62 12.55 0.27
C LYS A 46 -3.03 12.54 -0.32
N ILE A 47 -3.51 11.40 -0.82
CA ILE A 47 -4.87 11.24 -1.36
C ILE A 47 -5.93 11.47 -0.29
N PHE A 48 -5.70 10.92 0.91
CA PHE A 48 -6.60 11.08 2.07
C PHE A 48 -6.74 12.53 2.50
N SER A 49 -5.64 13.28 2.57
CA SER A 49 -5.69 14.71 2.93
C SER A 49 -6.62 15.52 2.02
N GLN A 50 -6.82 15.07 0.78
CA GLN A 50 -7.70 15.67 -0.22
C GLN A 50 -9.11 15.07 -0.21
N ASN A 51 -9.30 13.90 0.40
CA ASN A 51 -10.53 13.09 0.34
C ASN A 51 -10.98 12.56 1.71
N ALA A 52 -10.67 13.25 2.81
CA ALA A 52 -10.83 12.71 4.17
C ALA A 52 -12.25 12.21 4.50
N HIS A 53 -13.28 12.79 3.85
CA HIS A 53 -14.68 12.39 3.98
C HIS A 53 -15.01 11.00 3.40
N LYS A 54 -14.08 10.37 2.68
CA LYS A 54 -14.27 9.05 2.07
C LYS A 54 -13.69 7.91 2.91
N ALA A 55 -12.80 8.19 3.85
CA ALA A 55 -12.22 7.17 4.72
C ALA A 55 -13.25 6.61 5.73
N PRO A 56 -13.02 5.39 6.25
CA PRO A 56 -11.89 4.51 5.95
C PRO A 56 -12.02 3.77 4.60
N PHE A 57 -10.89 3.42 4.01
CA PHE A 57 -10.79 2.68 2.75
C PHE A 57 -10.68 1.17 3.01
N ALA A 58 -11.11 0.38 2.03
CA ALA A 58 -10.72 -1.03 1.91
C ALA A 58 -9.42 -1.12 1.10
N LEU A 59 -8.41 -1.81 1.63
CA LEU A 59 -7.15 -2.08 0.95
C LEU A 59 -7.18 -3.48 0.35
N PHE A 60 -6.87 -3.61 -0.94
CA PHE A 60 -6.63 -4.88 -1.61
C PHE A 60 -5.14 -4.95 -1.93
N HIS A 61 -4.41 -5.73 -1.14
CA HIS A 61 -2.96 -5.89 -1.22
C HIS A 61 -2.61 -7.23 -1.87
N LEU A 62 -2.00 -7.15 -3.06
CA LEU A 62 -1.60 -8.25 -3.92
C LEU A 62 -0.08 -8.25 -4.02
N ASP A 63 0.59 -9.07 -3.21
CA ASP A 63 2.05 -9.04 -3.02
C ASP A 63 2.56 -10.46 -2.75
N TYR A 64 3.86 -10.72 -2.91
CA TYR A 64 4.44 -11.90 -2.29
C TYR A 64 4.33 -11.84 -0.74
N HIS A 65 4.65 -10.71 -0.11
CA HIS A 65 4.75 -10.48 1.33
C HIS A 65 3.44 -9.99 1.95
N TRP A 66 3.36 -9.99 3.29
CA TRP A 66 2.19 -9.47 4.02
C TRP A 66 2.25 -7.97 4.29
N ASP A 67 3.44 -7.39 4.40
CA ASP A 67 3.71 -5.98 4.74
C ASP A 67 2.91 -5.42 5.94
N GLY A 68 2.61 -6.29 6.90
CA GLY A 68 1.75 -6.03 8.05
C GLY A 68 2.46 -5.77 9.38
N VAL A 69 3.78 -5.55 9.39
CA VAL A 69 4.55 -5.36 10.63
C VAL A 69 4.08 -4.09 11.35
N ASN A 70 3.79 -4.20 12.65
CA ASN A 70 3.49 -3.04 13.48
C ASN A 70 4.75 -2.54 14.24
N ASP A 71 5.36 -1.49 13.71
CA ASP A 71 6.50 -0.79 14.32
C ASP A 71 6.09 0.20 15.44
N PHE A 72 4.80 0.56 15.53
CA PHE A 72 4.26 1.55 16.47
C PHE A 72 3.52 0.88 17.62
N ARG A 73 4.27 0.33 18.59
CA ARG A 73 3.70 -0.34 19.79
C ARG A 73 3.62 0.54 21.02
N GLU A 74 4.38 1.63 21.05
CA GLU A 74 4.43 2.54 22.18
C GLU A 74 3.39 3.66 22.05
N SER A 75 2.64 3.90 23.12
CA SER A 75 1.55 4.89 23.12
C SER A 75 2.00 6.31 22.76
N THR A 76 3.26 6.65 23.01
CA THR A 76 3.89 7.93 22.64
C THR A 76 4.06 8.03 21.13
N HIS A 77 4.68 7.02 20.49
CA HIS A 77 4.87 7.00 19.04
C HIS A 77 3.54 6.91 18.29
N ILE A 78 2.57 6.16 18.80
CA ILE A 78 1.20 6.13 18.25
C ILE A 78 0.59 7.54 18.27
N LYS A 79 0.65 8.23 19.41
CA LYS A 79 0.12 9.60 19.53
C LYS A 79 0.84 10.57 18.60
N GLU A 80 2.15 10.47 18.47
CA GLU A 80 2.93 11.29 17.54
C GLU A 80 2.48 11.04 16.11
N LEU A 81 2.40 9.77 15.69
CA LEU A 81 1.94 9.37 14.37
C LEU A 81 0.56 9.94 14.08
N VAL A 82 -0.45 9.73 14.94
CA VAL A 82 -1.84 10.19 14.74
C VAL A 82 -1.96 11.72 14.71
N ASN A 83 -1.09 12.44 15.42
CA ASN A 83 -1.14 13.90 15.51
C ASN A 83 -0.48 14.62 14.33
N ILE A 84 0.24 13.93 13.44
CA ILE A 84 0.82 14.57 12.25
C ILE A 84 -0.28 15.04 11.30
N LYS A 85 -0.33 16.36 11.06
CA LYS A 85 -1.25 17.01 10.11
C LYS A 85 -0.59 17.44 8.80
N GLU A 86 0.72 17.64 8.83
CA GLU A 86 1.48 18.14 7.69
C GLU A 86 1.99 16.97 6.85
N ILE A 87 1.60 16.92 5.57
CA ILE A 87 2.01 15.87 4.64
C ILE A 87 3.55 15.79 4.46
N GLY A 88 4.25 16.92 4.63
CA GLY A 88 5.72 16.95 4.59
C GLY A 88 6.37 16.17 5.75
N LYS A 89 5.73 16.11 6.92
CA LYS A 89 6.22 15.28 8.04
C LYS A 89 6.02 13.79 7.76
N ILE A 90 4.89 13.42 7.18
CA ILE A 90 4.64 12.05 6.71
C ILE A 90 5.68 11.62 5.67
N HIS A 91 5.96 12.48 4.69
CA HIS A 91 7.02 12.24 3.71
C HIS A 91 8.37 11.95 4.38
N ASN A 92 8.75 12.74 5.38
CA ASN A 92 10.02 12.54 6.09
C ASN A 92 10.05 11.23 6.88
N LEU A 93 8.94 10.82 7.52
CA LEU A 93 8.88 9.52 8.21
C LEU A 93 9.14 8.34 7.26
N VAL A 94 8.58 8.38 6.05
CA VAL A 94 8.80 7.35 5.03
C VAL A 94 10.21 7.43 4.45
N LEU A 95 10.71 8.65 4.21
CA LEU A 95 12.06 8.88 3.69
C LEU A 95 13.14 8.38 4.66
N GLU A 96 12.93 8.57 5.96
CA GLU A 96 13.85 8.22 7.05
C GLU A 96 13.62 6.79 7.60
N ASP A 97 12.79 5.99 6.93
CA ASP A 97 12.50 4.58 7.28
C ASP A 97 11.90 4.36 8.69
N TYR A 98 11.22 5.36 9.24
CA TYR A 98 10.35 5.17 10.42
C TYR A 98 9.08 4.39 10.05
N ILE A 99 8.63 4.55 8.80
CA ILE A 99 7.62 3.70 8.18
C ILE A 99 8.33 2.96 7.04
N ARG A 100 8.39 1.65 7.18
CA ARG A 100 9.19 0.78 6.32
C ARG A 100 8.27 0.06 5.33
N LYS A 101 8.89 -0.54 4.31
CA LYS A 101 8.17 -1.32 3.30
C LYS A 101 7.41 -2.52 3.86
N ASP A 102 7.77 -3.01 5.05
CA ASP A 102 7.08 -4.09 5.73
C ASP A 102 6.07 -3.60 6.79
N SER A 103 5.93 -2.29 7.04
CA SER A 103 5.12 -1.74 8.14
C SER A 103 4.11 -0.63 7.77
N PHE A 104 3.98 -0.35 6.48
CA PHE A 104 3.17 0.75 5.98
C PHE A 104 1.66 0.51 6.13
N ILE A 105 1.19 -0.74 6.05
CA ILE A 105 -0.23 -1.10 6.23
C ILE A 105 -0.67 -0.87 7.68
N ALA A 106 0.12 -1.34 8.65
CA ALA A 106 -0.19 -1.11 10.06
C ALA A 106 -0.26 0.39 10.39
N SER A 107 0.66 1.18 9.82
CA SER A 107 0.69 2.64 9.98
C SER A 107 -0.57 3.31 9.42
N ALA A 108 -1.11 2.81 8.30
CA ALA A 108 -2.38 3.29 7.72
C ALA A 108 -3.58 2.97 8.62
N ILE A 109 -3.60 1.78 9.25
CA ILE A 109 -4.65 1.39 10.20
C ILE A 109 -4.62 2.28 11.44
N ILE A 110 -3.43 2.51 12.02
CA ILE A 110 -3.28 3.35 13.23
C ILE A 110 -3.83 4.76 13.01
N ARG A 111 -3.68 5.29 11.78
CA ARG A 111 -4.20 6.62 11.42
C ARG A 111 -5.67 6.63 10.98
N GLY A 112 -6.33 5.48 10.95
CA GLY A 112 -7.73 5.34 10.54
C GLY A 112 -7.95 5.54 9.04
N LEU A 113 -6.90 5.38 8.24
CA LEU A 113 -6.98 5.47 6.78
C LEU A 113 -7.61 4.22 6.18
N VAL A 114 -7.22 3.06 6.70
CA VAL A 114 -7.68 1.74 6.30
C VAL A 114 -8.21 1.02 7.53
N ASP A 115 -9.37 0.37 7.41
CA ASP A 115 -9.95 -0.47 8.45
C ASP A 115 -10.33 -1.87 7.94
N GLU A 116 -10.06 -2.15 6.67
CA GLU A 116 -10.40 -3.39 5.98
C GLU A 116 -9.28 -3.73 5.01
N VAL A 117 -8.63 -4.87 5.21
CA VAL A 117 -7.48 -5.32 4.41
C VAL A 117 -7.76 -6.69 3.81
N HIS A 118 -7.67 -6.78 2.49
CA HIS A 118 -7.80 -7.99 1.70
C HIS A 118 -6.42 -8.39 1.19
N PHE A 119 -5.92 -9.50 1.72
CA PHE A 119 -4.62 -10.03 1.33
C PHE A 119 -4.76 -11.13 0.29
N TYR A 120 -4.08 -10.98 -0.83
CA TYR A 120 -3.77 -12.07 -1.76
C TYR A 120 -2.26 -12.23 -1.84
N CYS A 121 -1.68 -12.87 -0.82
CA CYS A 121 -0.24 -13.00 -0.67
C CYS A 121 0.27 -14.44 -0.71
N LYS A 122 1.57 -14.61 -1.00
CA LYS A 122 2.22 -15.91 -1.20
C LYS A 122 3.18 -16.32 -0.09
N GLN A 123 3.50 -15.42 0.83
CA GLN A 123 4.36 -15.67 1.98
C GLN A 123 3.80 -16.78 2.88
N LYS A 124 4.67 -17.66 3.40
CA LYS A 124 4.28 -18.86 4.19
C LYS A 124 5.13 -19.10 5.44
N ASP A 125 6.20 -18.36 5.61
CA ASP A 125 7.22 -18.58 6.65
C ASP A 125 6.96 -17.80 7.94
N THR A 126 5.93 -16.96 7.96
CA THR A 126 5.51 -16.16 9.12
C THR A 126 4.02 -16.32 9.40
N GLU A 127 3.59 -15.82 10.56
CA GLU A 127 2.16 -15.60 10.82
C GLU A 127 1.56 -14.74 9.70
N PRO A 128 0.33 -15.06 9.25
CA PRO A 128 -0.26 -14.41 8.10
C PRO A 128 -0.83 -13.03 8.43
N GLY A 129 -0.59 -12.08 7.53
CA GLY A 129 -1.24 -10.77 7.52
C GLY A 129 -0.86 -9.87 8.70
N LEU A 130 -1.88 -9.34 9.37
CA LEU A 130 -1.75 -8.33 10.44
C LEU A 130 -1.87 -8.93 11.84
N ASP A 131 -1.19 -8.29 12.80
CA ASP A 131 -1.28 -8.63 14.22
C ASP A 131 -2.72 -8.46 14.77
N GLU A 132 -3.23 -9.47 15.48
CA GLU A 132 -4.61 -9.48 15.98
C GLU A 132 -4.89 -8.37 17.00
N SER A 133 -3.89 -7.97 17.80
CA SER A 133 -4.07 -6.91 18.81
C SER A 133 -4.22 -5.54 18.15
N LEU A 134 -3.50 -5.29 17.06
CA LEU A 134 -3.69 -4.11 16.20
C LEU A 134 -5.12 -4.07 15.64
N LEU A 135 -5.60 -5.18 15.08
CA LEU A 135 -6.95 -5.24 14.50
C LEU A 135 -8.02 -4.97 15.55
N ALA A 136 -7.90 -5.57 16.74
CA ALA A 136 -8.84 -5.38 17.83
C ALA A 136 -8.83 -3.94 18.36
N GLU A 137 -7.65 -3.33 18.54
CA GLU A 137 -7.50 -1.97 19.07
C GLU A 137 -8.11 -0.93 18.13
N TYR A 138 -7.85 -1.04 16.83
CA TYR A 138 -8.29 -0.07 15.82
C TYR A 138 -9.60 -0.45 15.13
N LYS A 139 -10.25 -1.53 15.56
CA LYS A 139 -11.49 -2.08 14.97
C LYS A 139 -11.35 -2.35 13.46
N ALA A 140 -10.16 -2.76 13.05
CA ALA A 140 -9.88 -3.14 11.67
C ALA A 140 -10.16 -4.64 11.46
N SER A 141 -10.35 -5.03 10.21
CA SER A 141 -10.57 -6.41 9.79
C SER A 141 -9.58 -6.79 8.69
N GLN A 142 -9.19 -8.07 8.65
CA GLN A 142 -8.42 -8.62 7.55
C GLN A 142 -9.11 -9.85 6.95
N PHE A 143 -8.91 -10.06 5.66
CA PHE A 143 -9.39 -11.21 4.90
C PHE A 143 -8.23 -11.82 4.12
N LEU A 144 -8.01 -13.12 4.28
CA LEU A 144 -6.97 -13.85 3.58
C LEU A 144 -7.59 -14.59 2.39
N HIS A 145 -7.19 -14.21 1.18
CA HIS A 145 -7.63 -14.83 -0.06
C HIS A 145 -6.54 -15.77 -0.59
N HIS A 146 -6.85 -17.05 -0.71
CA HIS A 146 -5.90 -18.06 -1.20
C HIS A 146 -5.88 -18.21 -2.72
N ASP A 147 -6.87 -17.63 -3.39
CA ASP A 147 -7.02 -17.62 -4.84
C ASP A 147 -7.66 -16.30 -5.29
N ILE A 148 -7.47 -15.98 -6.56
CA ILE A 148 -7.95 -14.71 -7.13
C ILE A 148 -9.48 -14.68 -7.21
N ASP A 149 -10.14 -15.83 -7.37
CA ASP A 149 -11.60 -15.91 -7.47
C ASP A 149 -12.26 -15.48 -6.16
N SER A 150 -11.67 -15.87 -5.03
CA SER A 150 -12.06 -15.41 -3.70
C SER A 150 -11.96 -13.89 -3.56
N LEU A 151 -10.85 -13.29 -4.00
CA LEU A 151 -10.63 -11.85 -3.94
C LEU A 151 -11.67 -11.09 -4.77
N ILE A 152 -11.85 -11.47 -6.05
CA ILE A 152 -12.76 -10.78 -6.97
C ILE A 152 -14.25 -10.98 -6.63
N SER A 153 -14.57 -12.07 -5.92
CA SER A 153 -15.94 -12.33 -5.46
C SER A 153 -16.37 -11.42 -4.31
N TYR A 154 -15.41 -10.77 -3.63
CA TYR A 154 -15.70 -9.88 -2.53
C TYR A 154 -16.24 -8.54 -3.01
N SER A 155 -17.29 -8.06 -2.35
CA SER A 155 -17.88 -6.76 -2.63
C SER A 155 -17.85 -5.89 -1.38
N THR A 156 -17.25 -4.71 -1.49
CA THR A 156 -17.27 -3.68 -0.45
C THR A 156 -18.00 -2.43 -0.95
N GLN A 157 -18.60 -1.69 -0.01
CA GLN A 157 -19.18 -0.37 -0.31
C GLN A 157 -18.19 0.77 0.01
N LYS A 158 -17.02 0.43 0.59
CA LYS A 158 -15.97 1.39 0.89
C LYS A 158 -15.24 1.79 -0.40
N PRO A 159 -14.64 3.00 -0.44
CA PRO A 159 -13.67 3.29 -1.48
C PRO A 159 -12.46 2.33 -1.35
N ILE A 160 -11.88 1.99 -2.49
CA ILE A 160 -10.85 0.95 -2.57
C ILE A 160 -9.48 1.58 -2.85
N ILE A 161 -8.47 1.08 -2.14
CA ILE A 161 -7.05 1.19 -2.51
C ILE A 161 -6.65 -0.16 -3.09
N PHE A 162 -6.17 -0.17 -4.33
CA PHE A 162 -5.53 -1.34 -4.93
C PHE A 162 -4.01 -1.17 -4.85
N ASP A 163 -3.36 -2.12 -4.22
CA ASP A 163 -1.92 -2.18 -4.01
C ASP A 163 -1.39 -3.48 -4.60
N ILE A 164 -0.49 -3.38 -5.58
CA ILE A 164 -0.05 -4.51 -6.40
C ILE A 164 1.48 -4.46 -6.51
N ASP A 165 2.16 -5.40 -5.87
CA ASP A 165 3.56 -5.68 -6.15
C ASP A 165 3.68 -6.54 -7.40
N LEU A 166 4.59 -6.16 -8.30
CA LEU A 166 4.87 -6.93 -9.51
C LEU A 166 5.71 -8.17 -9.21
N ASP A 167 6.36 -8.25 -8.05
CA ASP A 167 7.08 -9.44 -7.60
C ASP A 167 6.16 -10.66 -7.41
N LEU A 168 4.85 -10.43 -7.19
CA LEU A 168 3.81 -11.46 -7.12
C LEU A 168 3.81 -12.36 -8.36
N PHE A 169 4.16 -11.80 -9.53
CA PHE A 169 4.22 -12.53 -10.80
C PHE A 169 5.58 -13.19 -11.05
N ASN A 170 6.59 -12.88 -10.26
CA ASN A 170 7.92 -13.42 -10.40
C ASN A 170 8.02 -14.81 -9.74
N LYS A 171 8.19 -15.85 -10.56
CA LYS A 171 8.28 -17.25 -10.12
C LYS A 171 9.61 -17.61 -9.43
N SER A 172 10.58 -16.70 -9.41
CA SER A 172 11.93 -17.04 -8.95
C SER A 172 12.09 -17.07 -7.43
N GLY A 173 11.12 -16.61 -6.64
CA GLY A 173 11.19 -16.56 -5.17
C GLY A 173 12.36 -15.71 -4.64
N MET A 174 13.05 -14.99 -5.52
CA MET A 174 14.04 -13.99 -5.20
C MET A 174 13.38 -12.64 -5.49
N GLY A 175 13.35 -11.75 -4.50
CA GLY A 175 12.93 -10.34 -4.58
C GLY A 175 13.81 -9.50 -5.51
N LYS A 176 13.98 -10.00 -6.72
CA LYS A 176 14.72 -9.46 -7.82
C LYS A 176 13.74 -9.52 -8.99
N LEU A 177 12.96 -8.47 -9.15
CA LEU A 177 12.69 -7.88 -10.47
C LEU A 177 14.05 -7.64 -11.18
N ARG A 178 14.71 -8.72 -11.57
CA ARG A 178 15.95 -8.73 -12.33
C ARG A 178 15.93 -9.89 -13.29
N ASP A 179 14.92 -9.95 -14.13
CA ASP A 179 15.07 -10.35 -15.54
C ASP A 179 13.68 -10.39 -16.16
N ILE A 180 13.31 -9.24 -16.74
CA ILE A 180 12.60 -9.11 -18.01
C ILE A 180 11.46 -10.11 -18.23
N LEU A 181 10.22 -9.62 -18.08
CA LEU A 181 9.05 -10.23 -18.70
C LEU A 181 9.29 -10.34 -20.22
N TYR A 182 9.33 -11.57 -20.74
CA TYR A 182 8.99 -11.91 -22.12
C TYR A 182 7.59 -12.50 -22.16
#